data_AF-A0A366EIT0-F1
#
_entry.id   AF-A0A366EIT0-F1
#
_cell.length_a   1.000
_cell.length_b   1.000
_cell.length_c   1.000
_cell.angle_alpha   90.00
_cell.angle_beta   90.00
_cell.angle_gamma   90.00
#
_symmetry.space_group_name_H-M   'P 1'
#
loop_
_entity.id
_entity.type
_entity.pdbx_description
1 polymer ?
#
loop_
_entity_poly.entity_id
_entity_poly.type
_entity_poly.pdbx_seq_one_letter_code
_entity_poly.pdbx_strand_id
1 'polypeptide(L)'
;MFLDISWMSFVIVGLGTLFMVGELLVNMRGLSAILGFGFIAIYFLNYLEPGMFIIMLIIYLIGLLLIIIDGKVINDGTLATIGALCMIFSVGFSSPNWTAGLYAISGVIIGGVSSLFFLKVFPKRKMWGKLALLDQLTEEKGYSTMNKTYKSLIGHEGITLTDMHPVGTVRINQQDYSAVSNGQWIEKNKAIVVKQVDGTKILVEPIYNKK
;
A
#
# COMPACT_ATOMS: atom_id res chain seq x y z
N MET A 1 13.92 -41.90 4.73
CA MET A 1 15.32 -42.35 4.80
C MET A 1 16.34 -41.21 4.83
N PHE A 2 16.15 -40.08 4.14
CA PHE A 2 17.09 -38.93 4.26
C PHE A 2 16.76 -37.93 5.38
N LEU A 3 15.67 -38.14 6.14
CA LEU A 3 15.16 -37.22 7.17
C LEU A 3 15.01 -37.82 8.57
N ASP A 4 15.75 -38.90 8.86
CA ASP A 4 15.67 -39.59 10.15
C ASP A 4 16.39 -38.85 11.29
N ILE A 5 17.04 -37.71 10.99
CA ILE A 5 17.72 -36.90 12.00
C ILE A 5 16.83 -35.72 12.41
N SER A 6 16.41 -35.71 13.67
CA SER A 6 15.45 -34.75 14.23
C SER A 6 15.83 -33.27 14.04
N TRP A 7 17.13 -32.95 13.91
CA TRP A 7 17.58 -31.55 13.68
C TRP A 7 17.25 -31.04 12.28
N MET A 8 17.04 -31.91 11.29
CA MET A 8 16.66 -31.47 9.94
C MET A 8 15.24 -30.89 9.91
N SER A 9 14.34 -31.36 10.78
CA SER A 9 13.02 -30.75 10.97
C SER A 9 13.12 -29.26 11.30
N PHE A 10 14.09 -28.89 12.15
CA PHE A 10 14.35 -27.50 12.49
C PHE A 10 14.77 -26.68 11.26
N VAL A 11 15.72 -27.19 10.48
CA VAL A 11 16.26 -26.47 9.31
C VAL A 11 15.20 -26.33 8.22
N ILE A 12 14.48 -27.40 7.89
CA ILE A 12 13.49 -27.39 6.81
C ILE A 12 12.29 -26.53 7.17
N VAL A 13 11.70 -26.73 8.36
CA VAL A 13 10.56 -25.92 8.81
C VAL A 13 10.97 -24.48 9.05
N GLY A 14 12.19 -24.26 9.54
CA GLY A 14 12.77 -22.93 9.73
C GLY A 14 12.92 -22.17 8.43
N LEU A 15 13.55 -22.77 7.41
CA LEU A 15 13.70 -22.16 6.08
C LEU A 15 12.34 -21.99 5.40
N GLY A 16 11.45 -22.97 5.51
CA GLY A 16 10.09 -22.90 4.98
C GLY A 16 9.33 -21.69 5.54
N THR A 17 9.27 -21.59 6.87
CA THR A 17 8.60 -20.48 7.56
C THR A 17 9.28 -19.15 7.28
N LEU A 18 10.62 -19.11 7.27
CA LEU A 18 11.41 -17.91 6.96
C LEU A 18 11.03 -17.33 5.60
N PHE A 19 11.01 -18.16 4.55
CA PHE A 19 10.72 -17.69 3.21
C PHE A 19 9.24 -17.34 3.03
N MET A 20 8.32 -18.09 3.63
CA MET A 20 6.89 -17.78 3.55
C MET A 20 6.57 -16.48 4.27
N VAL A 21 6.95 -16.32 5.54
CA VAL A 21 6.71 -15.09 6.31
C VAL A 21 7.52 -13.93 5.73
N GLY A 22 8.73 -14.19 5.25
CA GLY A 22 9.56 -13.19 4.56
C GLY A 22 8.88 -12.56 3.35
N GLU A 23 8.18 -13.34 2.52
CA GLU A 23 7.37 -12.81 1.40
C GLU A 23 6.16 -12.00 1.85
N LEU A 24 5.67 -12.21 3.07
CA LEU A 24 4.60 -11.39 3.61
C LEU A 24 5.10 -9.99 3.95
N LEU A 25 6.28 -9.93 4.57
CA LEU A 25 6.92 -8.71 5.03
C LEU A 25 7.53 -7.89 3.87
N VAL A 26 8.04 -8.59 2.85
CA VAL A 26 8.83 -8.02 1.76
C VAL A 26 8.27 -8.45 0.42
N ASN A 27 8.43 -7.62 -0.62
CA ASN A 27 8.03 -7.99 -1.97
C ASN A 27 9.16 -8.69 -2.76
N MET A 28 9.33 -10.02 -2.65
CA MET A 28 10.28 -10.79 -3.47
C MET A 28 9.63 -11.40 -4.73
N ARG A 29 8.52 -10.82 -5.20
CA ARG A 29 7.78 -11.25 -6.41
C ARG A 29 7.29 -12.71 -6.34
N GLY A 30 7.02 -13.22 -5.14
CA GLY A 30 6.51 -14.57 -4.89
C GLY A 30 7.55 -15.69 -4.95
N LEU A 31 8.82 -15.41 -5.28
CA LEU A 31 9.86 -16.45 -5.40
C LEU A 31 10.13 -17.14 -4.06
N SER A 32 10.22 -16.36 -2.99
CA SER A 32 10.37 -16.84 -1.62
C SER A 32 9.16 -17.66 -1.18
N ALA A 33 7.92 -17.27 -1.52
CA ALA A 33 6.75 -18.08 -1.17
C ALA A 33 6.78 -19.47 -1.83
N ILE A 34 7.22 -19.58 -3.08
CA ILE A 34 7.37 -20.88 -3.77
C ILE A 34 8.43 -21.73 -3.09
N LEU A 35 9.59 -21.15 -2.77
CA LEU A 35 10.65 -21.84 -2.04
C LEU A 35 10.19 -22.30 -0.66
N GLY A 36 9.54 -21.41 0.09
CA GLY A 36 9.02 -21.68 1.42
C GLY A 36 7.97 -22.80 1.42
N PHE A 37 7.03 -22.74 0.47
CA PHE A 37 6.07 -23.81 0.24
C PHE A 37 6.76 -25.13 -0.09
N GLY A 38 7.80 -25.11 -0.94
CA GLY A 38 8.60 -26.29 -1.26
C GLY A 38 9.20 -26.95 -0.01
N PHE A 39 9.83 -26.18 0.88
CA PHE A 39 10.38 -26.71 2.13
C PHE A 39 9.31 -27.30 3.05
N ILE A 40 8.18 -26.60 3.25
CA ILE A 40 7.08 -27.10 4.08
C ILE A 40 6.42 -28.34 3.47
N ALA A 41 6.24 -28.38 2.16
CA ALA A 41 5.71 -29.54 1.46
C ALA A 41 6.66 -30.74 1.59
N ILE A 42 7.98 -30.54 1.44
CA ILE A 42 8.98 -31.59 1.65
C ILE A 42 8.90 -32.12 3.08
N TYR A 43 8.77 -31.26 4.09
CA TYR A 43 8.62 -31.68 5.48
C TYR A 43 7.40 -32.58 5.67
N PHE A 44 6.22 -32.13 5.21
CA PHE A 44 5.00 -32.92 5.35
C PHE A 44 5.01 -34.21 4.53
N LEU A 45 5.55 -34.21 3.31
CA LEU A 45 5.66 -35.42 2.48
C LEU A 45 6.54 -36.51 3.10
N ASN A 46 7.51 -36.13 3.94
CA ASN A 46 8.41 -37.09 4.57
C ASN A 46 7.87 -37.66 5.88
N TYR A 47 7.06 -36.90 6.62
CA TYR A 47 6.61 -37.30 7.95
C TYR A 47 5.12 -37.63 8.06
N LEU A 48 4.29 -37.23 7.10
CA LEU A 48 2.86 -37.57 7.05
C LEU A 48 2.56 -38.61 5.99
N GLU A 49 1.53 -39.41 6.27
CA GLU A 49 0.87 -40.20 5.25
C GLU A 49 0.09 -39.29 4.26
N PRO A 50 -0.11 -39.74 3.00
CA PRO A 50 -0.75 -38.94 1.95
C PRO A 50 -2.13 -38.38 2.33
N GLY A 51 -2.90 -39.09 3.16
CA GLY A 51 -4.23 -38.64 3.60
C GLY A 51 -4.19 -37.44 4.56
N MET A 52 -3.15 -37.35 5.38
CA MET A 52 -2.99 -36.26 6.37
C MET A 52 -2.19 -35.08 5.81
N PHE A 53 -1.39 -35.30 4.77
CA PHE A 53 -0.59 -34.27 4.09
C PHE A 53 -1.42 -33.04 3.72
N ILE A 54 -2.52 -33.24 3.00
CA ILE A 54 -3.36 -32.14 2.49
C ILE A 54 -3.97 -31.35 3.65
N ILE A 55 -4.45 -32.05 4.69
CA ILE A 55 -5.10 -31.45 5.85
C ILE A 55 -4.11 -30.56 6.61
N MET A 56 -2.93 -31.09 6.94
CA MET A 56 -1.92 -30.35 7.72
C MET A 56 -1.34 -29.18 6.93
N LEU A 57 -1.16 -29.35 5.62
CA LEU A 57 -0.75 -28.26 4.73
C LEU A 57 -1.78 -27.13 4.70
N ILE A 58 -3.07 -27.46 4.57
CA ILE A 58 -4.15 -26.47 4.61
C ILE A 58 -4.18 -25.75 5.96
N ILE A 59 -4.07 -26.47 7.08
CA ILE A 59 -4.03 -25.84 8.42
C ILE A 59 -2.85 -24.86 8.53
N TYR A 60 -1.67 -25.25 8.02
CA TYR A 60 -0.50 -24.37 8.01
C TYR A 60 -0.74 -23.11 7.16
N LEU A 61 -1.29 -23.27 5.96
CA LEU A 61 -1.62 -22.15 5.07
C LEU A 61 -2.72 -21.24 5.62
N ILE A 62 -3.73 -21.79 6.30
CA ILE A 62 -4.76 -21.02 7.00
C ILE A 62 -4.11 -20.22 8.13
N GLY A 63 -3.21 -20.84 8.91
CA GLY A 63 -2.47 -20.14 9.95
C GLY A 63 -1.68 -18.95 9.40
N LEU A 64 -0.97 -19.16 8.29
CA LEU A 64 -0.27 -18.09 7.57
C LEU A 64 -1.25 -17.00 7.09
N LEU A 65 -2.40 -17.39 6.53
CA LEU A 65 -3.43 -16.47 6.04
C LEU A 65 -4.01 -15.61 7.16
N LEU A 66 -4.26 -16.19 8.34
CA LEU A 66 -4.72 -15.45 9.52
C LEU A 66 -3.71 -14.38 9.95
N ILE A 67 -2.41 -14.70 9.93
CA ILE A 67 -1.34 -13.71 10.19
C ILE A 67 -1.39 -12.57 9.15
N ILE A 68 -1.65 -12.88 7.88
CA ILE A 68 -1.79 -11.87 6.82
C ILE A 68 -3.01 -10.97 7.04
N ILE A 69 -4.15 -11.54 7.44
CA ILE A 69 -5.37 -10.79 7.71
C ILE A 69 -5.16 -9.88 8.92
N ASP A 70 -4.60 -10.42 10.00
CA ASP A 70 -4.34 -9.66 11.22
C ASP A 70 -3.46 -8.45 10.94
N GLY A 71 -2.31 -8.65 10.28
CA GLY A 71 -1.38 -7.57 9.97
C GLY A 71 -1.89 -6.52 8.99
N LYS A 72 -3.02 -6.76 8.30
CA LYS A 72 -3.60 -5.80 7.34
C LYS A 72 -4.89 -5.15 7.81
N VAL A 73 -5.76 -5.90 8.47
CA VAL A 73 -7.15 -5.49 8.73
C VAL A 73 -7.36 -5.12 10.19
N ILE A 74 -6.81 -5.93 11.11
CA ILE A 74 -7.13 -5.84 12.55
C ILE A 74 -6.02 -5.10 13.30
N ASN A 75 -4.76 -5.48 13.05
CA ASN A 75 -3.55 -4.91 13.65
C ASN A 75 -3.53 -4.95 15.20
N ASP A 76 -4.19 -5.95 15.79
CA ASP A 76 -4.30 -6.18 17.25
C ASP A 76 -3.48 -7.41 17.71
N GLY A 77 -2.96 -8.22 16.78
CA GLY A 77 -2.12 -9.38 17.09
C GLY A 77 -2.90 -10.64 17.48
N THR A 78 -4.22 -10.56 17.64
CA THR A 78 -5.06 -11.69 18.08
C THR A 78 -5.13 -12.79 17.03
N LEU A 79 -5.46 -12.46 15.77
CA LEU A 79 -5.48 -13.44 14.68
C LEU A 79 -4.07 -13.90 14.31
N ALA A 80 -3.05 -13.05 14.48
CA ALA A 80 -1.67 -13.46 14.26
C ALA A 80 -1.23 -14.53 15.27
N THR A 81 -1.65 -14.41 16.52
CA THR A 81 -1.37 -15.40 17.57
C THR A 81 -2.08 -16.73 17.28
N ILE A 82 -3.37 -16.67 16.91
CA ILE A 82 -4.12 -17.87 16.52
C ILE A 82 -3.48 -18.54 15.29
N GLY A 83 -3.10 -17.75 14.29
CA GLY A 83 -2.43 -18.24 13.09
C GLY A 83 -1.10 -18.91 13.38
N ALA A 84 -0.29 -18.32 14.25
CA ALA A 84 0.98 -18.91 14.70
C ALA A 84 0.75 -20.22 15.46
N LEU A 85 -0.26 -20.30 16.32
CA LEU A 85 -0.64 -21.54 17.01
C LEU A 85 -1.09 -22.63 16.01
N CYS A 86 -1.85 -22.28 14.97
CA CYS A 86 -2.22 -23.23 13.92
C CYS A 86 -0.99 -23.77 13.17
N MET A 87 -0.01 -22.90 12.86
CA MET A 87 1.23 -23.32 12.22
C MET A 87 2.05 -24.25 13.12
N ILE A 88 2.21 -23.91 14.41
CA ILE A 88 2.88 -24.73 15.42
C ILE A 88 2.18 -26.09 15.56
N PHE A 89 0.86 -26.10 15.66
CA PHE A 89 0.06 -27.32 15.76
C PHE A 89 0.26 -28.21 14.54
N SER A 90 0.16 -27.65 13.33
CA SER A 90 0.34 -28.40 12.08
C SER A 90 1.71 -29.09 12.03
N VAL A 91 2.81 -28.37 12.28
CA VAL A 91 4.16 -28.96 12.19
C VAL A 91 4.47 -29.91 13.34
N GLY A 92 3.99 -29.60 14.55
CA GLY A 92 4.18 -30.41 15.74
C GLY A 92 3.42 -31.74 15.65
N PHE A 93 2.16 -31.69 15.21
CA PHE A 93 1.34 -32.89 15.02
C PHE A 93 1.84 -33.77 13.87
N SER A 94 2.45 -33.16 12.85
CA SER A 94 3.02 -33.88 11.71
C SER A 94 4.34 -34.57 12.03
N SER A 95 4.89 -34.40 13.23
CA SER A 95 6.20 -34.93 13.58
C SER A 95 6.14 -36.40 13.98
N PRO A 96 7.13 -37.22 13.58
CA PRO A 96 7.15 -38.66 13.90
C PRO A 96 7.46 -38.94 15.38
N ASN A 97 8.10 -38.01 16.08
CA ASN A 97 8.45 -38.15 17.48
C ASN A 97 8.49 -36.77 18.18
N TRP A 98 8.48 -36.79 19.53
CA TRP A 98 8.51 -35.57 20.35
C TRP A 98 9.72 -34.67 20.08
N THR A 99 10.89 -35.25 19.82
CA THR A 99 12.11 -34.47 19.57
C THR A 99 12.05 -33.70 18.25
N ALA A 100 11.61 -34.37 17.18
CA ALA A 100 11.43 -33.78 15.86
C ALA A 100 10.34 -32.70 15.88
N GLY A 101 9.28 -32.90 16.67
CA GLY A 101 8.26 -31.88 16.93
C GLY A 101 8.82 -30.64 17.59
N LEU A 102 9.64 -30.80 18.62
CA LEU A 102 10.28 -29.65 19.27
C LEU A 102 11.22 -28.90 18.32
N TYR A 103 11.97 -29.62 17.49
CA TYR A 103 12.81 -29.03 16.44
C TYR A 103 11.97 -28.32 15.36
N ALA A 104 10.86 -28.89 14.92
CA ALA A 104 9.96 -28.26 13.95
C ALA A 104 9.33 -26.97 14.52
N ILE A 105 8.85 -27.00 15.76
CA ILE A 105 8.26 -25.85 16.44
C ILE A 105 9.29 -24.74 16.64
N SER A 106 10.49 -25.07 17.10
CA SER A 106 11.58 -24.09 17.18
C SER A 106 11.96 -23.55 15.81
N GLY A 107 11.85 -24.35 14.75
CA GLY A 107 11.98 -23.93 13.36
C GLY A 107 10.95 -22.86 12.98
N VAL A 108 9.67 -23.06 13.29
CA VAL A 108 8.62 -22.04 13.03
C VAL A 108 8.93 -20.73 13.74
N ILE A 109 9.30 -20.79 15.02
CA ILE A 109 9.59 -19.60 15.83
C ILE A 109 10.82 -18.88 15.30
N ILE A 110 11.95 -19.58 15.15
CA ILE A 110 13.21 -18.98 14.71
C ILE A 110 13.13 -18.52 13.26
N GLY A 111 12.49 -19.29 12.37
CA GLY A 111 12.25 -18.91 10.98
C GLY A 111 11.35 -17.67 10.88
N GLY A 112 10.27 -17.62 11.67
CA GLY A 112 9.38 -16.47 11.77
C GLY A 112 10.10 -15.22 12.26
N VAL A 113 10.86 -15.29 13.36
CA VAL A 113 11.63 -14.14 13.86
C VAL A 113 12.72 -13.73 12.87
N SER A 114 13.42 -14.71 12.27
CA SER A 114 14.48 -14.44 11.30
C SER A 114 13.96 -13.77 10.03
N SER A 115 12.68 -13.95 9.69
CA SER A 115 12.05 -13.27 8.56
C SER A 115 12.01 -11.75 8.73
N LEU A 116 12.05 -11.25 9.97
CA LEU A 116 12.15 -9.81 10.25
C LEU A 116 13.44 -9.20 9.70
N PHE A 117 14.53 -9.98 9.56
CA PHE A 117 15.76 -9.48 8.93
C PHE A 117 15.57 -9.13 7.46
N PHE A 118 14.61 -9.73 6.75
CA PHE A 118 14.35 -9.40 5.34
C PHE A 118 13.89 -7.95 5.19
N LEU A 119 13.22 -7.37 6.20
CA LEU A 119 12.82 -5.96 6.20
C LEU A 119 14.01 -4.99 6.15
N LYS A 120 15.22 -5.42 6.55
CA LYS A 120 16.45 -4.62 6.45
C LYS A 120 17.11 -4.73 5.08
N VAL A 121 16.97 -5.88 4.40
CA VAL A 121 17.70 -6.19 3.16
C VAL A 121 16.91 -5.83 1.92
N PHE A 122 15.59 -5.99 1.96
CA PHE A 122 14.73 -5.91 0.79
C PHE A 122 13.66 -4.82 0.92
N PRO A 123 13.12 -4.31 -0.21
CA PRO A 123 12.07 -3.29 -0.16
C PRO A 123 10.80 -3.83 0.51
N LYS A 124 10.33 -3.10 1.52
CA LYS A 124 9.07 -3.40 2.21
C LYS A 124 7.94 -3.55 1.21
N ARG A 125 7.08 -4.54 1.45
CA ARG A 125 5.93 -4.77 0.58
C ARG A 125 4.97 -3.59 0.70
N LYS A 126 4.84 -2.79 -0.37
CA LYS A 126 3.80 -1.75 -0.49
C LYS A 126 2.45 -2.43 -0.73
N MET A 127 1.94 -3.13 0.27
CA MET A 127 0.61 -3.71 0.23
C MET A 127 -0.39 -2.56 0.28
N TRP A 128 -1.09 -2.33 -0.85
CA TRP A 128 -2.15 -1.33 -1.03
C TRP A 128 -1.75 0.12 -1.31
N GLY A 129 -0.51 0.41 -1.71
CA GLY A 129 -0.17 1.74 -2.25
C GLY A 129 -0.87 2.10 -3.58
N LYS A 130 -1.62 1.18 -4.21
CA LYS A 130 -2.27 1.41 -5.51
C LYS A 130 -3.59 2.18 -5.44
N LEU A 131 -4.22 2.29 -4.26
CA LEU A 131 -5.38 3.19 -4.12
C LEU A 131 -4.95 4.66 -3.98
N ALA A 132 -3.83 4.92 -3.30
CA ALA A 132 -3.29 6.29 -3.21
C ALA A 132 -2.68 6.81 -4.53
N LEU A 133 -2.16 5.93 -5.40
CA LEU A 133 -1.62 6.36 -6.69
C LEU A 133 -2.71 6.74 -7.71
N LEU A 134 -3.93 6.18 -7.62
CA LEU A 134 -5.01 6.51 -8.55
C LEU A 134 -5.62 7.89 -8.26
N ASP A 135 -5.74 8.28 -6.99
CA ASP A 135 -6.18 9.62 -6.61
C ASP A 135 -5.14 10.67 -6.99
N GLN A 136 -3.85 10.43 -6.72
CA GLN A 136 -2.79 11.39 -7.07
C GLN A 136 -2.61 11.56 -8.58
N LEU A 137 -2.73 10.50 -9.40
CA LEU A 137 -2.63 10.60 -10.86
C LEU A 137 -3.84 11.31 -11.50
N THR A 138 -5.01 11.26 -10.87
CA THR A 138 -6.24 11.92 -11.37
C THR A 138 -6.26 13.39 -10.96
N GLU A 139 -5.87 13.71 -9.72
CA GLU A 139 -5.69 15.10 -9.29
C GLU A 139 -4.58 15.78 -10.09
N GLU A 140 -3.39 15.19 -10.22
CA GLU A 140 -2.24 15.86 -10.85
C GLU A 140 -2.41 16.04 -12.38
N LYS A 141 -3.09 15.10 -13.07
CA LYS A 141 -3.45 15.30 -14.49
C LYS A 141 -4.57 16.31 -14.68
N GLY A 142 -5.58 16.35 -13.81
CA GLY A 142 -6.64 17.36 -13.85
C GLY A 142 -6.14 18.75 -13.48
N TYR A 143 -5.28 18.86 -12.47
CA TYR A 143 -4.67 20.12 -12.01
C TYR A 143 -3.67 20.65 -13.03
N SER A 144 -2.84 19.80 -13.65
CA SER A 144 -1.82 20.27 -14.60
C SER A 144 -2.39 20.73 -15.94
N THR A 145 -3.46 20.12 -16.46
CA THR A 145 -4.17 20.66 -17.65
C THR A 145 -4.94 21.92 -17.31
N MET A 146 -5.63 21.97 -16.17
CA MET A 146 -6.36 23.17 -15.76
C MET A 146 -5.42 24.36 -15.53
N ASN A 147 -4.28 24.14 -14.87
CA ASN A 147 -3.28 25.18 -14.62
C ASN A 147 -2.65 25.71 -15.93
N LYS A 148 -2.46 24.89 -16.97
CA LYS A 148 -2.01 25.36 -18.29
C LYS A 148 -3.02 26.28 -18.97
N THR A 149 -4.30 25.91 -18.97
CA THR A 149 -5.36 26.75 -19.56
C THR A 149 -5.48 28.07 -18.81
N TYR A 150 -5.48 28.04 -17.47
CA TYR A 150 -5.60 29.25 -16.67
C TYR A 150 -4.37 30.16 -16.79
N LYS A 151 -3.15 29.61 -16.87
CA LYS A 151 -1.93 30.42 -17.11
C LYS A 151 -1.97 31.20 -18.42
N SER A 152 -2.68 30.71 -19.44
CA SER A 152 -2.85 31.44 -20.70
C SER A 152 -3.73 32.68 -20.57
N LEU A 153 -4.52 32.81 -19.50
CA LEU A 153 -5.37 33.97 -19.22
C LEU A 153 -4.57 35.17 -18.68
N ILE A 154 -3.32 34.99 -18.25
CA ILE A 154 -2.50 36.11 -17.75
C ILE A 154 -2.35 37.17 -18.85
N GLY A 155 -2.65 38.43 -18.51
CA GLY A 155 -2.62 39.55 -19.45
C GLY A 155 -3.88 39.73 -20.30
N HIS A 156 -4.86 38.83 -20.22
CA HIS A 156 -6.14 39.03 -20.91
C HIS A 156 -7.04 40.02 -20.15
N GLU A 157 -7.82 40.76 -20.93
CA GLU A 157 -8.84 41.67 -20.42
C GLU A 157 -10.20 40.97 -20.32
N GLY A 158 -11.00 41.41 -19.36
CA GLY A 158 -12.33 40.86 -19.11
C GLY A 158 -13.26 41.87 -18.45
N ILE A 159 -14.48 41.43 -18.13
CA ILE A 159 -15.51 42.26 -17.51
C ILE A 159 -16.05 41.56 -16.26
N THR A 160 -16.24 42.29 -15.17
CA THR A 160 -16.91 41.77 -13.96
C THR A 160 -18.41 41.51 -14.21
N LEU A 161 -18.91 40.33 -13.84
CA LEU A 161 -20.34 40.00 -13.90
C LEU A 161 -21.07 40.19 -12.56
N THR A 162 -20.33 40.11 -11.46
CA THR A 162 -20.80 40.39 -10.11
C THR A 162 -19.91 41.44 -9.47
N ASP A 163 -20.41 42.11 -8.44
CA ASP A 163 -19.56 42.92 -7.58
C ASP A 163 -18.51 42.01 -6.92
N MET A 164 -17.25 42.46 -6.91
CA MET A 164 -16.13 41.72 -6.35
C MET A 164 -15.75 42.31 -5.00
N HIS A 165 -15.90 41.52 -3.93
CA HIS A 165 -15.47 41.91 -2.57
C HIS A 165 -15.02 40.72 -1.71
N PRO A 166 -13.74 40.29 -1.78
CA PRO A 166 -12.79 40.44 -2.87
C PRO A 166 -12.99 39.38 -3.96
N VAL A 167 -13.89 38.40 -3.76
CA VAL A 167 -14.19 37.34 -4.74
C VAL A 167 -15.40 37.75 -5.58
N GLY A 168 -15.36 37.43 -6.87
CA GLY A 168 -16.53 37.55 -7.75
C GLY A 168 -16.33 36.81 -9.07
N THR A 169 -17.29 36.96 -9.97
CA THR A 169 -17.28 36.32 -11.29
C THR A 169 -16.87 37.32 -12.36
N VAL A 170 -15.93 36.93 -13.21
CA VAL A 170 -15.46 37.72 -14.35
C VAL A 170 -15.64 36.95 -15.64
N ARG A 171 -15.91 37.64 -16.73
CA ARG A 171 -15.97 37.08 -18.09
C ARG A 171 -14.72 37.46 -18.86
N ILE A 172 -13.97 36.45 -19.31
CA ILE A 172 -12.74 36.60 -20.11
C ILE A 172 -12.87 35.68 -21.33
N ASN A 173 -12.62 36.18 -22.54
CA ASN A 173 -12.76 35.39 -23.79
C ASN A 173 -14.10 34.62 -23.91
N GLN A 174 -15.21 35.25 -23.52
CA GLN A 174 -16.57 34.67 -23.52
C GLN A 174 -16.80 33.49 -22.53
N GLN A 175 -15.86 33.23 -21.62
CA GLN A 175 -16.01 32.25 -20.55
C GLN A 175 -16.06 32.92 -19.18
N ASP A 176 -16.84 32.34 -18.27
CA ASP A 176 -17.04 32.85 -16.91
C ASP A 176 -16.09 32.16 -15.95
N TYR A 177 -15.31 32.95 -15.22
CA TYR A 177 -14.33 32.49 -14.25
C TYR A 177 -14.55 33.12 -12.88
N SER A 178 -14.22 32.38 -11.82
CA SER A 178 -14.12 32.97 -10.48
C SER A 178 -12.76 33.63 -10.33
N ALA A 179 -12.77 34.91 -9.94
CA ALA A 179 -11.57 35.69 -9.74
C ALA A 179 -11.60 36.40 -8.39
N VAL A 180 -10.42 36.79 -7.93
CA VAL A 180 -10.21 37.52 -6.69
C VAL A 180 -9.53 38.84 -7.02
N SER A 181 -10.06 39.93 -6.50
CA SER A 181 -9.42 41.24 -6.56
C SER A 181 -8.31 41.32 -5.51
N ASN A 182 -7.28 42.13 -5.76
CA ASN A 182 -6.20 42.37 -4.80
C ASN A 182 -6.63 43.29 -3.65
N GLY A 183 -7.70 42.92 -2.93
CA GLY A 183 -8.27 43.69 -1.82
C GLY A 183 -9.07 44.93 -2.23
N GLN A 184 -9.32 45.13 -3.54
CA GLN A 184 -10.11 46.26 -4.04
C GLN A 184 -11.55 45.86 -4.32
N TRP A 185 -12.49 46.73 -3.97
CA TRP A 185 -13.88 46.57 -4.40
C TRP A 185 -13.98 46.94 -5.88
N ILE A 186 -14.42 46.00 -6.71
CA ILE A 186 -14.69 46.23 -8.13
C ILE A 186 -16.19 46.04 -8.36
N GLU A 187 -16.86 47.07 -8.86
CA GLU A 187 -18.28 46.99 -9.24
C GLU A 187 -18.48 46.04 -10.43
N LYS A 188 -19.70 45.55 -10.58
CA LYS A 188 -20.17 44.84 -11.78
C LYS A 188 -19.98 45.71 -13.05
N ASN A 189 -19.74 45.06 -14.18
CA ASN A 189 -19.54 45.66 -15.51
C ASN A 189 -18.30 46.58 -15.62
N LYS A 190 -17.24 46.31 -14.86
CA LYS A 190 -15.95 47.01 -14.96
C LYS A 190 -14.95 46.19 -15.75
N ALA A 191 -14.13 46.87 -16.55
CA ALA A 191 -13.01 46.27 -17.26
C ALA A 191 -11.90 45.90 -16.28
N ILE A 192 -11.41 44.67 -16.37
CA ILE A 192 -10.35 44.12 -15.54
C ILE A 192 -9.27 43.47 -16.39
N VAL A 193 -8.07 43.35 -15.84
CA VAL A 193 -6.96 42.60 -16.44
C VAL A 193 -6.51 41.51 -15.48
N VAL A 194 -6.20 40.32 -16.01
CA VAL A 194 -5.63 39.24 -15.23
C VAL A 194 -4.15 39.52 -14.96
N LYS A 195 -3.79 39.73 -13.69
CA LYS A 195 -2.40 39.96 -13.28
C LYS A 195 -1.64 38.68 -13.00
N GLN A 196 -2.29 37.74 -12.32
CA GLN A 196 -1.66 36.52 -11.86
C GLN A 196 -2.67 35.39 -11.80
N VAL A 197 -2.20 34.18 -12.03
CA VAL A 197 -2.96 32.96 -11.88
C VAL A 197 -2.18 32.02 -10.97
N ASP A 198 -2.82 31.55 -9.91
CA ASP A 198 -2.29 30.56 -8.98
C ASP A 198 -3.22 29.35 -8.95
N GLY A 199 -2.91 28.36 -9.80
CA GLY A 199 -3.77 27.20 -10.02
C GLY A 199 -5.13 27.59 -10.62
N THR A 200 -6.20 27.41 -9.84
CA THR A 200 -7.57 27.79 -10.20
C THR A 200 -7.94 29.21 -9.74
N LYS A 201 -7.07 29.86 -8.96
CA LYS A 201 -7.30 31.21 -8.43
C LYS A 201 -6.76 32.26 -9.40
N ILE A 202 -7.65 33.09 -9.94
CA ILE A 202 -7.29 34.19 -10.85
C ILE A 202 -7.27 35.50 -10.06
N LEU A 203 -6.14 36.21 -10.08
CA LEU A 203 -6.01 37.55 -9.51
C LEU A 203 -6.25 38.60 -10.61
N VAL A 204 -7.21 39.49 -10.38
CA VAL A 204 -7.59 40.53 -11.35
C VAL A 204 -7.47 41.93 -10.73
N GLU A 205 -7.13 42.90 -11.58
CA GLU A 205 -7.08 44.31 -11.23
C GLU A 205 -7.93 45.14 -12.19
N PRO A 206 -8.58 46.21 -11.73
CA PRO A 206 -9.34 47.11 -12.59
C PRO A 206 -8.41 47.87 -13.55
N ILE A 207 -8.84 48.00 -14.80
CA ILE A 207 -8.15 48.84 -15.78
C ILE A 207 -8.65 50.27 -15.63
N TYR A 208 -7.80 51.14 -15.09
CA TYR A 208 -8.07 52.58 -15.08
C TYR A 208 -7.54 53.17 -16.38
N ASN A 209 -8.43 53.47 -17.32
CA ASN A 209 -8.03 54.22 -18.51
C ASN A 209 -7.65 55.64 -18.07
N LYS A 210 -6.34 55.95 -18.07
CA LYS A 210 -5.86 57.32 -17.91
C LYS A 210 -6.29 58.09 -19.17
N LYS A 211 -7.10 59.13 -18.95
CA LYS A 211 -7.38 60.18 -19.93
C LYS A 211 -6.10 60.81 -20.46
#